data_AF-A0A368TP17-F1
#
_entry.id   AF-A0A368TP17-F1
#
_cell.length_a   1.000
_cell.length_b   1.000
_cell.length_c   1.000
_cell.angle_alpha   90.00
_cell.angle_beta   90.00
_cell.angle_gamma   90.00
#
_symmetry.space_group_name_H-M   'P 1'
#
loop_
_entity.id
_entity.type
_entity.pdbx_description
1 polymer ?
#
loop_
_entity_poly.entity_id
_entity_poly.type
_entity_poly.pdbx_seq_one_letter_code
_entity_poly.pdbx_strand_id
1 'polypeptide(L)'
;MGGGIIMAKVTSPGHKLGQLIGNFFEGFFCNRLINFSEELGFYCDKKGPRPKVRGKKRKVAWTDSEGNVHDLDYVFEMNGTVDKMGEPVAFIELAWRRYTKHSRNKAG
;
A
#
# COMPACT_ATOMS: atom_id res chain seq x y z
N MET A 1 28.09 6.29 -36.17
CA MET A 1 28.05 5.38 -35.01
C MET A 1 27.74 6.21 -33.77
N GLY A 2 26.46 6.33 -33.42
CA GLY A 2 26.02 7.12 -32.27
C GLY A 2 26.14 6.29 -30.99
N GLY A 3 27.10 6.63 -30.13
CA GLY A 3 27.23 6.06 -28.81
C GLY A 3 26.05 6.49 -27.94
N GLY A 4 25.07 5.59 -27.78
CA GLY A 4 23.98 5.77 -26.83
C GLY A 4 24.54 5.71 -25.41
N ILE A 5 24.44 6.83 -24.69
CA ILE A 5 24.71 6.88 -23.26
C ILE A 5 23.70 5.96 -22.58
N ILE A 6 24.17 4.83 -22.08
CA ILE A 6 23.40 3.94 -21.22
C ILE A 6 23.27 4.66 -19.88
N MET A 7 22.20 5.42 -19.69
CA MET A 7 21.82 5.99 -18.39
C MET A 7 21.49 4.82 -17.46
N ALA A 8 22.50 4.29 -16.77
CA ALA A 8 22.28 3.38 -15.66
C ALA A 8 21.49 4.15 -14.60
N LYS A 9 20.25 3.70 -14.31
CA LYS A 9 19.41 4.29 -13.27
C LYS A 9 20.10 4.09 -11.93
N VAL A 10 20.82 5.10 -11.46
CA VAL A 10 21.48 5.11 -10.15
C VAL A 10 20.39 5.06 -9.09
N THR A 11 20.16 3.88 -8.53
CA THR A 11 19.32 3.74 -7.33
C THR A 11 20.24 3.84 -6.12
N SER A 12 20.03 4.86 -5.28
CA SER A 12 20.83 5.00 -4.07
C SER A 12 20.65 3.76 -3.18
N PRO A 13 21.68 3.31 -2.44
CA PRO A 13 21.56 2.15 -1.55
C PRO A 13 20.38 2.27 -0.58
N GLY A 14 20.08 3.48 -0.10
CA GLY A 14 18.93 3.75 0.76
C GLY A 14 17.57 3.56 0.07
N HIS A 15 17.46 3.89 -1.22
CA HIS A 15 16.24 3.63 -1.99
C HIS A 15 16.02 2.13 -2.19
N LYS A 16 17.07 1.38 -2.53
CA LYS A 16 17.02 -0.08 -2.67
C LYS A 16 16.66 -0.76 -1.34
N LEU A 17 17.27 -0.34 -0.23
CA LEU A 17 16.93 -0.83 1.10
C LEU A 17 15.46 -0.57 1.43
N GLY A 18 14.94 0.62 1.09
CA GLY A 18 13.54 0.95 1.33
C GLY A 18 12.56 0.09 0.55
N GLN A 19 12.87 -0.22 -0.70
CA GLN A 19 12.07 -1.17 -1.49
C GLN A 19 12.11 -2.57 -0.89
N LEU A 20 13.29 -3.04 -0.45
CA LEU A 20 13.43 -4.36 0.17
C LEU A 20 12.61 -4.47 1.47
N ILE A 21 12.64 -3.44 2.32
CA ILE A 21 11.84 -3.40 3.55
C ILE A 21 10.35 -3.33 3.22
N GLY A 22 9.95 -2.51 2.24
CA GLY A 22 8.55 -2.44 1.79
C GLY A 22 8.04 -3.79 1.29
N ASN A 23 8.80 -4.46 0.42
CA ASN A 23 8.46 -5.79 -0.10
C ASN A 23 8.40 -6.84 1.03
N PHE A 24 9.31 -6.76 2.00
CA PHE A 24 9.29 -7.62 3.17
C PHE A 24 8.01 -7.40 4.01
N PHE A 25 7.61 -6.14 4.24
CA PHE A 25 6.38 -5.82 4.97
C PHE A 25 5.14 -6.32 4.22
N GLU A 26 5.03 -6.03 2.93
CA GLU A 26 3.92 -6.53 2.11
C GLU A 26 3.82 -8.06 2.17
N GLY A 27 4.94 -8.78 1.99
CA GLY A 27 4.97 -10.24 2.01
C GLY A 27 4.68 -10.85 3.39
N PHE A 28 5.16 -10.23 4.46
CA PHE A 28 5.00 -10.74 5.83
C PHE A 28 3.62 -10.45 6.41
N PHE A 29 3.10 -9.23 6.23
CA PHE A 29 1.87 -8.79 6.88
C PHE A 29 0.60 -9.14 6.10
N CYS A 30 0.65 -9.30 4.77
CA CYS A 30 -0.54 -9.51 3.95
C CYS A 30 -1.42 -10.67 4.46
N ASN A 31 -0.89 -11.89 4.53
CA ASN A 31 -1.67 -13.05 4.99
C ASN A 31 -2.01 -12.96 6.48
N ARG A 32 -1.15 -12.35 7.29
CA ARG A 32 -1.39 -12.22 8.74
C ARG A 32 -2.56 -11.28 9.04
N LEU A 33 -2.66 -10.17 8.32
CA LEU A 33 -3.77 -9.22 8.45
C LEU A 33 -5.08 -9.78 7.89
N ILE A 34 -5.02 -10.53 6.79
CA ILE A 34 -6.19 -11.24 6.24
C ILE A 34 -6.72 -12.25 7.26
N ASN A 35 -5.86 -13.15 7.74
CA ASN A 35 -6.28 -14.17 8.72
C ASN A 35 -6.82 -13.52 10.00
N PHE A 36 -6.15 -12.46 10.49
CA PHE A 36 -6.58 -11.74 11.67
C PHE A 36 -7.96 -11.07 11.46
N SER A 37 -8.24 -10.50 10.29
CA SER A 37 -9.56 -9.94 10.02
C SER A 37 -10.63 -11.02 9.95
N GLU A 38 -10.34 -12.15 9.31
CA GLU A 38 -11.25 -13.28 9.16
C GLU A 38 -11.60 -13.92 10.51
N GLU A 39 -10.60 -14.10 11.39
CA GLU A 39 -10.80 -14.56 12.78
C GLU A 39 -11.76 -13.64 13.56
N LEU A 40 -11.77 -12.34 13.25
CA LEU A 40 -12.66 -11.34 13.85
C LEU A 40 -13.99 -11.17 13.09
N GLY A 41 -14.21 -11.89 12.00
CA GLY A 41 -15.42 -11.79 11.19
C GLY A 41 -15.48 -10.58 10.23
N PHE A 42 -14.33 -9.97 9.92
CA PHE A 42 -14.21 -8.83 9.01
C PHE A 42 -13.60 -9.22 7.67
N TYR A 43 -14.02 -8.52 6.61
CA TYR A 43 -13.40 -8.61 5.31
C TYR A 43 -12.18 -7.68 5.23
N CYS A 44 -11.03 -8.18 4.79
CA CYS A 44 -9.83 -7.37 4.58
C CYS A 44 -9.77 -6.90 3.11
N ASP A 45 -10.16 -5.66 2.84
CA ASP A 45 -9.87 -5.03 1.54
C ASP A 45 -8.39 -4.63 1.50
N LYS A 46 -7.72 -5.02 0.42
CA LYS A 46 -6.29 -4.83 0.21
C LYS A 46 -6.00 -4.50 -1.24
N LYS A 47 -4.78 -4.06 -1.53
CA LYS A 47 -4.33 -3.86 -2.91
C LYS A 47 -4.54 -5.12 -3.77
N GLY A 48 -5.26 -4.98 -4.88
CA GLY A 48 -5.67 -6.09 -5.72
C GLY A 48 -6.97 -5.82 -6.48
N PRO A 49 -7.39 -6.74 -7.35
CA PRO A 49 -8.67 -6.65 -8.03
C PRO A 49 -9.84 -6.83 -7.05
N ARG A 50 -10.81 -5.91 -7.09
CA ARG A 50 -12.11 -6.03 -6.42
C ARG A 50 -13.18 -5.38 -7.31
N PRO A 51 -13.47 -5.98 -8.48
CA PRO A 51 -14.06 -5.26 -9.61
C PRO A 51 -15.46 -4.70 -9.36
N LYS A 52 -16.30 -5.37 -8.56
CA LYS A 52 -17.64 -4.87 -8.25
C LYS A 52 -17.65 -3.71 -7.26
N VAL A 53 -16.55 -3.47 -6.55
CA VAL A 53 -16.41 -2.38 -5.56
C VAL A 53 -15.54 -1.24 -6.09
N ARG A 54 -14.41 -1.57 -6.72
CA ARG A 54 -13.38 -0.59 -7.15
C ARG A 54 -13.21 -0.53 -8.67
N GLY A 55 -14.02 -1.25 -9.44
CA GLY A 55 -13.91 -1.31 -10.90
C GLY A 55 -12.54 -1.80 -11.35
N LYS A 56 -11.88 -1.04 -12.23
CA LYS A 56 -10.51 -1.35 -12.69
C LYS A 56 -9.43 -0.92 -11.68
N LYS A 57 -9.77 -0.18 -10.63
CA LYS A 57 -8.79 0.32 -9.65
C LYS A 57 -8.32 -0.82 -8.78
N ARG A 58 -7.00 -0.86 -8.54
CA ARG A 58 -6.35 -1.86 -7.68
C ARG A 58 -5.99 -1.35 -6.29
N LYS A 59 -5.97 -0.04 -6.09
CA LYS A 59 -5.66 0.61 -4.81
C LYS A 59 -6.89 0.64 -3.91
N VAL A 60 -6.70 0.46 -2.60
CA VAL A 60 -7.75 0.71 -1.62
C VAL A 60 -7.75 2.20 -1.34
N ALA A 61 -8.90 2.85 -1.48
CA ALA A 61 -9.01 4.29 -1.29
C ALA A 61 -10.31 4.62 -0.59
N TRP A 62 -10.24 5.49 0.42
CA TRP A 62 -11.39 5.97 1.17
C TRP A 62 -11.39 7.48 1.24
N THR A 63 -12.58 8.06 1.24
CA THR A 63 -12.78 9.51 1.38
C THR A 63 -13.14 9.82 2.83
N ASP A 64 -12.41 10.73 3.45
CA ASP A 64 -12.71 11.19 4.81
C ASP A 64 -13.90 12.18 4.83
N SER A 65 -14.27 12.63 6.03
CA SER A 65 -15.38 13.58 6.23
C SER A 65 -15.14 14.97 5.62
N GLU A 66 -13.89 15.31 5.30
CA GLU A 66 -13.51 16.58 4.68
C GLU A 66 -13.43 16.47 3.14
N GLY A 67 -13.64 15.27 2.59
CA GLY A 67 -13.58 15.01 1.15
C GLY A 67 -12.20 14.64 0.63
N ASN A 68 -11.19 14.47 1.51
CA ASN A 68 -9.87 14.04 1.09
C ASN A 68 -9.85 12.54 0.82
N VAL A 69 -9.16 12.13 -0.25
CA VAL A 69 -9.00 10.72 -0.62
C VAL A 69 -7.66 10.21 -0.11
N HIS A 70 -7.71 9.14 0.68
CA HIS A 70 -6.54 8.47 1.23
C HIS A 70 -6.37 7.12 0.54
N ASP A 71 -5.20 6.91 -0.08
CA ASP A 71 -4.78 5.58 -0.55
C ASP A 71 -4.28 4.80 0.68
N LEU A 72 -4.83 3.61 0.90
CA LEU A 72 -4.56 2.78 2.07
C LEU A 72 -3.96 1.42 1.68
N ASP A 73 -3.16 0.85 2.58
CA ASP A 73 -2.63 -0.51 2.41
C ASP A 73 -3.73 -1.58 2.62
N TYR A 74 -4.46 -1.47 3.75
CA TYR A 74 -5.56 -2.37 4.10
C TYR A 74 -6.71 -1.62 4.78
N VAL A 75 -7.93 -2.12 4.58
CA VAL A 75 -9.13 -1.70 5.31
C VAL A 75 -9.90 -2.92 5.76
N PHE A 76 -10.21 -2.99 7.05
CA PHE A 76 -11.14 -4.00 7.55
C PHE A 76 -12.55 -3.47 7.43
N GLU A 77 -13.43 -4.29 6.84
CA GLU A 77 -14.80 -3.94 6.54
C GLU A 77 -15.76 -4.90 7.25
N MET A 78 -16.67 -4.35 8.05
CA MET A 78 -17.82 -5.09 8.58
C MET A 78 -18.85 -5.29 7.47
N ASN A 79 -19.34 -6.52 7.31
CA ASN A 79 -20.26 -6.92 6.23
C ASN A 79 -19.71 -6.67 4.80
N GLY A 80 -18.39 -6.51 4.66
CA GLY A 80 -17.71 -6.43 3.37
C GLY A 80 -17.58 -7.81 2.73
N THR A 81 -17.52 -7.83 1.40
CA THR A 81 -17.20 -9.05 0.63
C THR A 81 -16.36 -8.69 -0.59
N VAL A 82 -15.92 -9.69 -1.37
CA VAL A 82 -15.25 -9.45 -2.66
C VAL A 82 -16.10 -8.59 -3.61
N ASP A 83 -17.43 -8.63 -3.46
CA ASP A 83 -18.39 -8.05 -4.39
C ASP A 83 -19.12 -6.80 -3.87
N LYS A 84 -19.05 -6.54 -2.56
CA LYS A 84 -19.77 -5.46 -1.89
C LYS A 84 -18.89 -4.76 -0.86
N MET A 85 -18.86 -3.42 -0.90
CA MET A 85 -18.21 -2.59 0.12
C MET A 85 -18.96 -2.69 1.44
N GLY A 86 -18.21 -2.99 2.52
CA GLY A 86 -18.73 -2.96 3.89
C GLY A 86 -18.49 -1.62 4.58
N GLU A 87 -18.79 -1.57 5.88
CA GLU A 87 -18.52 -0.43 6.74
C GLU A 87 -17.07 -0.51 7.26
N PRO A 88 -16.24 0.54 7.10
CA PRO A 88 -14.85 0.47 7.52
C PRO A 88 -14.76 0.48 9.05
N VAL A 89 -14.12 -0.54 9.63
CA VAL A 89 -13.90 -0.65 11.09
C VAL A 89 -12.45 -0.39 11.49
N ALA A 90 -11.52 -0.52 10.55
CA ALA A 90 -10.11 -0.16 10.76
C ALA A 90 -9.44 0.23 9.44
N PHE A 91 -8.67 1.32 9.48
CA PHE A 91 -7.76 1.73 8.41
C PHE A 91 -6.33 1.39 8.84
N ILE A 92 -5.57 0.69 7.99
CA ILE A 92 -4.25 0.15 8.34
C ILE A 92 -3.22 0.63 7.32
N GLU A 93 -2.13 1.18 7.84
CA GLU A 93 -0.98 1.71 7.08
C GLU A 93 0.31 1.08 7.59
N LEU A 94 1.10 0.49 6.67
CA LEU A 94 2.39 -0.09 7.01
C LEU A 94 3.51 0.90 6.69
N ALA A 95 4.06 1.52 7.74
CA ALA A 95 5.17 2.45 7.59
C ALA A 95 6.46 1.90 8.22
N TRP A 96 7.57 2.05 7.48
CA TRP A 96 8.91 1.97 8.05
C TRP A 96 9.56 3.36 7.94
N ARG A 97 10.31 3.78 8.97
CA ARG A 97 10.98 5.08 9.00
C ARG A 97 12.43 4.93 9.40
N ARG A 98 13.31 5.72 8.78
CA ARG A 98 14.68 5.95 9.25
C ARG A 98 14.70 7.22 10.08
N TYR A 99 15.22 7.14 11.30
CA TYR A 99 15.26 8.25 12.26
C TYR A 99 16.26 9.35 11.91
N THR A 100 17.16 9.13 10.96
CA THR A 100 18.03 10.20 10.45
C THR A 100 17.26 11.06 9.47
N LYS A 101 16.97 12.29 9.88
CA LYS A 101 16.50 13.41 9.06
C LYS A 101 17.34 13.48 7.78
N HIS A 102 16.87 12.89 6.69
CA HIS A 102 17.53 13.11 5.42
C HIS A 102 17.02 14.44 4.88
N SER A 103 17.91 15.44 5.00
CA SER A 103 18.02 16.57 4.09
C SER A 103 17.48 16.16 2.72
N ARG A 104 16.55 16.96 2.20
CA ARG A 104 16.09 16.88 0.80
C ARG A 104 17.30 16.99 -0.11
N ASN A 105 17.98 15.89 -0.41
CA ASN A 105 18.66 15.76 -1.68
C ASN A 105 17.59 15.32 -2.68
N LYS A 106 16.73 16.29 -3.01
CA LYS A 106 16.21 16.42 -4.37
C LYS A 106 17.44 16.75 -5.21
N ALA A 107 18.14 15.74 -5.70
CA ALA A 107 19.27 15.92 -6.59
C ALA A 107 18.87 15.42 -7.98
N GLY A 108 18.91 16.34 -8.95
CA GLY A 108 18.85 16.10 -10.39
C GLY A 108 17.46 16.13 -10.97
#